data_AF-A0A0S7ZGX9-F1
#
_entry.id   AF-A0A0S7ZGX9-F1
#
_cell.length_a   1.000
_cell.length_b   1.000
_cell.length_c   1.000
_cell.angle_alpha   90.00
_cell.angle_beta   90.00
_cell.angle_gamma   90.00
#
_symmetry.space_group_name_H-M   'P 1'
#
loop_
_entity.id
_entity.type
_entity.pdbx_description
1 polymer ?
#
loop_
_entity_poly.entity_id
_entity_poly.type
_entity_poly.pdbx_seq_one_letter_code
_entity_poly.pdbx_strand_id
1 'polypeptide(L)' 'MIETGEVKNQSDLAHKLGVSRVRISQILSLLKLDIEQIEFIAKLGDPMPKRYISERKLRSLVKLSNERQKSIIESIKL' A
#
# COMPACT_ATOMS: atom_id res chain seq x y z
N MET A 1 5.55 16.08 -2.79
CA MET A 1 7.03 16.01 -2.62
C MET A 1 7.75 15.83 -3.95
N ILE A 2 7.55 14.72 -4.68
CA ILE A 2 8.15 14.58 -6.03
C ILE A 2 7.46 15.53 -7.02
N GLU A 3 6.13 15.47 -7.10
CA GLU A 3 5.33 16.33 -8.00
C GLU A 3 5.45 17.83 -7.66
N THR A 4 5.67 18.15 -6.39
CA THR A 4 5.87 19.52 -5.91
C THR A 4 7.31 20.01 -6.07
N GLY A 5 8.23 19.18 -6.59
CA GLY A 5 9.65 19.54 -6.82
C GLY A 5 10.52 19.59 -5.56
N GLU A 6 9.98 19.22 -4.40
CA GLU A 6 10.68 19.24 -3.11
C GLU A 6 11.79 18.17 -3.01
N VAL A 7 11.64 17.08 -3.77
CA VAL A 7 12.64 16.03 -3.97
C VAL A 7 12.65 15.62 -5.44
N LYS A 8 13.82 15.28 -6.02
CA LYS A 8 13.92 15.08 -7.48
C LYS A 8 13.45 13.69 -7.92
N ASN A 9 13.55 12.70 -7.05
CA ASN A 9 13.26 11.30 -7.38
C ASN A 9 12.96 10.47 -6.12
N GLN A 10 12.66 9.17 -6.29
CA GLN A 10 12.37 8.26 -5.19
C GLN A 10 13.58 7.99 -4.27
N SER A 11 14.81 8.06 -4.77
CA SER A 11 16.01 7.92 -3.93
C SER A 11 16.15 9.12 -3.00
N ASP A 12 15.97 10.33 -3.52
CA ASP A 12 15.99 11.57 -2.72
C ASP A 12 14.90 11.53 -1.63
N LEU A 13 13.70 11.05 -2.00
CA LEU A 13 12.61 10.85 -1.05
C LEU A 13 12.99 9.83 0.04
N ALA A 14 13.68 8.75 -0.30
CA ALA A 14 14.14 7.73 0.66
C ALA A 14 15.15 8.31 1.65
N HIS A 15 16.15 9.03 1.13
CA HIS A 15 17.13 9.73 1.96
C HIS A 15 16.46 10.72 2.90
N LYS A 16 15.51 11.52 2.40
CA LYS A 16 14.77 12.50 3.20
C LYS A 16 13.94 11.86 4.31
N LEU A 17 13.31 10.72 4.04
CA LEU A 17 12.47 10.00 5.01
C LEU A 17 13.27 9.03 5.91
N GLY A 18 14.58 8.90 5.73
CA GLY A 18 15.41 7.98 6.51
C GLY A 18 15.10 6.50 6.27
N VAL A 19 14.57 6.15 5.08
CA VAL A 19 14.21 4.78 4.71
C VAL A 19 14.96 4.32 3.46
N SER A 20 15.01 3.00 3.24
CA SER A 20 15.58 2.49 1.99
C SER A 20 14.71 2.83 0.78
N ARG A 21 15.33 3.01 -0.38
CA ARG A 21 14.62 3.13 -1.67
C ARG A 21 13.67 1.94 -1.91
N VAL A 22 14.08 0.75 -1.47
CA VAL A 22 13.26 -0.47 -1.54
C VAL A 22 11.97 -0.31 -0.75
N ARG A 23 12.01 0.32 0.44
CA ARG A 23 10.82 0.58 1.25
C ARG A 23 9.84 1.50 0.53
N ILE A 24 10.33 2.55 -0.14
CA ILE A 24 9.48 3.42 -0.96
C ILE A 24 8.82 2.64 -2.08
N SER A 25 9.58 1.82 -2.81
CA SER A 25 9.03 0.99 -3.89
C SER A 25 7.94 0.03 -3.38
N GLN A 26 8.15 -0.59 -2.21
CA GLN A 26 7.15 -1.45 -1.58
C GLN A 26 5.84 -0.71 -1.26
N ILE A 27 5.92 0.49 -0.68
CA ILE A 27 4.73 1.29 -0.37
C ILE A 27 4.04 1.78 -1.65
N LEU A 28 4.78 2.32 -2.62
CA LEU A 28 4.21 2.77 -3.88
C LEU A 28 3.59 1.63 -4.68
N SER A 29 4.09 0.40 -4.53
CA SER A 29 3.47 -0.76 -5.18
C SER A 29 2.05 -1.02 -4.71
N LEU A 30 1.69 -0.61 -3.49
CA LEU A 30 0.33 -0.77 -2.96
C LEU A 30 -0.68 0.14 -3.66
N LEU A 31 -0.25 1.26 -4.24
CA LEU A 31 -1.10 2.15 -5.01
C LEU A 31 -1.57 1.54 -6.34
N LYS A 32 -1.05 0.36 -6.69
CA LYS A 32 -1.49 -0.43 -7.86
C LYS A 32 -2.64 -1.39 -7.55
N LEU A 33 -3.05 -1.49 -6.27
CA LEU A 33 -4.30 -2.16 -5.93
C LEU A 33 -5.46 -1.39 -6.57
N ASP A 34 -6.56 -2.10 -6.82
CA ASP A 34 -7.78 -1.43 -7.27
C ASP A 34 -8.29 -0.45 -6.18
N ILE A 35 -8.88 0.65 -6.65
CA ILE A 35 -9.21 1.80 -5.80
C ILE A 35 -10.25 1.42 -4.74
N GLU A 36 -11.20 0.54 -5.06
CA GLU A 36 -12.23 0.08 -4.10
C GLU A 36 -11.58 -0.65 -2.91
N GLN A 37 -10.49 -1.37 -3.17
CA GLN A 37 -9.74 -2.16 -2.22
C GLN A 37 -8.90 -1.24 -1.33
N ILE A 38 -8.26 -0.23 -1.91
CA ILE A 38 -7.53 0.81 -1.15
C ILE A 38 -8.48 1.50 -0.17
N GLU A 39 -9.66 1.92 -0.63
CA GLU A 39 -10.66 2.56 0.22
C GLU A 39 -11.16 1.64 1.34
N PHE A 40 -11.40 0.36 1.04
CA PHE A 40 -11.78 -0.62 2.05
C PHE A 40 -10.69 -0.77 3.13
N ILE A 41 -9.43 -0.89 2.73
CA ILE A 41 -8.30 -1.04 3.66
C ILE A 41 -8.15 0.23 4.52
N ALA A 42 -8.29 1.42 3.92
CA ALA A 42 -8.21 2.68 4.65
C ALA A 42 -9.28 2.80 5.75
N LYS A 43 -10.48 2.22 5.53
CA LYS A 43 -11.57 2.18 6.51
C LYS A 43 -11.31 1.26 7.70
N LEU A 44 -10.29 0.38 7.65
CA LEU A 44 -9.91 -0.46 8.80
C LEU A 44 -9.27 0.33 9.95
N GLY A 45 -8.86 1.58 9.70
CA GLY A 45 -8.27 2.49 10.68
C GLY A 45 -6.76 2.32 10.88
N ASP A 46 -6.16 3.32 11.52
CA ASP A 46 -4.76 3.32 11.94
C ASP A 46 -4.64 3.94 13.36
N PRO A 47 -4.38 3.13 14.42
CA PRO A 47 -4.09 1.70 14.38
C PRO A 47 -5.34 0.85 14.11
N MET A 48 -5.19 -0.24 13.36
CA MET A 48 -6.27 -1.21 13.17
C MET A 48 -6.64 -1.89 14.51
N PRO A 49 -7.94 -2.12 14.80
CA PRO A 49 -8.37 -2.80 16.04
C PRO A 49 -7.82 -4.21 16.21
N LYS A 50 -7.56 -4.90 15.09
CA LYS A 50 -6.89 -6.21 15.03
C LYS A 50 -6.02 -6.23 13.78
N ARG A 51 -4.99 -7.08 13.76
CA ARG A 51 -4.12 -7.29 12.59
C ARG A 51 -4.82 -8.10 11.49
N TYR A 52 -5.80 -7.49 10.84
CA TYR A 52 -6.59 -8.06 9.73
C TYR A 52 -5.74 -8.35 8.50
N ILE A 53 -4.89 -7.39 8.15
CA ILE A 53 -4.01 -7.49 6.99
C ILE A 53 -2.64 -6.91 7.31
N SER A 54 -1.62 -7.34 6.57
CA SER A 54 -0.28 -6.77 6.63
C SER A 54 0.10 -6.21 5.27
N GLU A 55 0.99 -5.24 5.28
CA GLU A 55 1.58 -4.68 4.06
C GLU A 55 2.21 -5.76 3.16
N ARG A 56 2.87 -6.77 3.75
CA ARG A 56 3.38 -7.92 2.99
C ARG A 56 2.28 -8.68 2.26
N LYS A 57 1.12 -8.89 2.88
CA LYS A 57 -0.03 -9.56 2.25
C LYS A 57 -0.60 -8.68 1.13
N LEU A 58 -0.77 -7.37 1.35
CA LEU A 58 -1.21 -6.44 0.32
C LEU A 58 -0.33 -6.45 -0.94
N ARG A 59 1.00 -6.45 -0.78
CA ARG A 59 1.92 -6.55 -1.93
C ARG A 59 1.75 -7.83 -2.75
N SER A 60 1.31 -8.93 -2.13
CA SER A 60 1.02 -10.16 -2.88
C SER A 60 -0.26 -10.05 -3.71
N LEU A 61 -1.22 -9.21 -3.30
CA LEU A 61 -2.48 -8.98 -3.99
C LEU A 61 -2.33 -8.12 -5.25
N VAL A 62 -1.36 -7.21 -5.27
CA VAL A 62 -1.04 -6.33 -6.44
C VAL A 62 -0.83 -7.12 -7.73
N LYS A 63 -0.42 -8.39 -7.65
CA LYS A 63 -0.17 -9.26 -8.82
C LYS A 63 -1.42 -10.03 -9.28
N LEU A 64 -2.54 -9.89 -8.60
CA LEU A 64 -3.78 -10.62 -8.86
C LEU A 64 -4.78 -9.76 -9.64
N SER A 65 -5.72 -10.40 -10.34
CA SER A 65 -6.86 -9.70 -10.94
C SER A 65 -7.72 -9.02 -9.87
N ASN A 66 -8.43 -7.95 -10.24
CA ASN A 66 -9.25 -7.18 -9.31
C ASN A 66 -10.31 -8.08 -8.62
N GLU A 67 -10.88 -9.05 -9.33
CA GLU A 67 -11.80 -10.06 -8.78
C GLU A 67 -11.16 -10.90 -7.67
N ARG A 68 -9.93 -11.37 -7.88
CA ARG A 68 -9.19 -12.14 -6.87
C ARG A 68 -8.77 -11.27 -5.69
N GLN A 69 -8.36 -10.02 -5.95
CA GLN A 69 -8.07 -9.05 -4.88
C GLN A 69 -9.32 -8.85 -4.01
N LYS A 70 -10.47 -8.60 -4.63
CA LYS A 70 -11.77 -8.40 -3.97
C LYS A 70 -12.15 -9.61 -3.12
N SER A 71 -12.13 -10.82 -3.67
CA SER A 71 -12.47 -12.04 -2.93
C SER A 71 -11.61 -12.24 -1.68
N ILE A 72 -10.29 -11.99 -1.79
CA ILE A 72 -9.39 -12.11 -0.65
C ILE A 72 -9.66 -11.01 0.37
N ILE A 73 -9.89 -9.76 -0.05
CA ILE A 73 -10.15 -8.65 0.87
C ILE A 73 -11.51 -8.79 1.55
N GLU A 74 -12.53 -9.29 0.87
CA GLU A 74 -13.83 -9.59 1.46
C GLU A 74 -13.74 -10.70 2.52
N SER A 75 -12.84 -11.68 2.35
CA SER A 75 -12.59 -12.72 3.37
C SER A 75 -11.95 -12.18 4.66
N ILE A 76 -11.50 -10.93 4.66
CA ILE A 76 -10.95 -10.25 5.83
C ILE A 76 -12.07 -9.65 6.70
N LYS A 77 -13.29 -9.50 6.14
CA LYS A 77 -14.46 -9.09 6.90
C LYS A 77 -14.72 -10.14 8.00
N LEU A 78 -14.67 -9.65 9.24
CA LEU A 78 -15.27 -10.32 10.40
C LEU A 78 -16.75 -10.57 10.17
#